data_AF-A0A933SDT9-F1
#
_entry.id   AF-A0A933SDT9-F1
#
_cell.length_a   1.000
_cell.length_b   1.000
_cell.length_c   1.000
_cell.angle_alpha   90.00
_cell.angle_beta   90.00
_cell.angle_gamma   90.00
#
_symmetry.space_group_name_H-M   'P 1'
#
loop_
_entity.id
_entity.type
_entity.pdbx_description
1 polymer ?
#
loop_
_entity_poly.entity_id
_entity_poly.type
_entity_poly.pdbx_seq_one_letter_code
_entity_poly.pdbx_strand_id
1 'polypeptide(L)'
;MLALDLLWLGVVAPPLYKREVGALMRAQPNMAAAALFYAIYLVGVNVFVLQSLPAGATRADAAWRGAAFGFVAYATFDLTALAVLNGWTPFITAVDMAWGAALTAIVSAAAFSGPVRPR
;
A
#
# COMPACT_ATOMS: atom_id res chain seq x y z
N MET A 1 1.28 -8.51 -3.98
CA MET A 1 1.75 -7.45 -3.08
C MET A 1 3.23 -7.62 -2.77
N LEU A 2 3.62 -8.68 -2.05
CA LEU A 2 5.01 -8.92 -1.63
C LEU A 2 6.04 -8.85 -2.77
N ALA A 3 5.78 -9.45 -3.94
CA ALA A 3 6.71 -9.40 -5.07
C ALA A 3 6.89 -7.98 -5.65
N LEU A 4 5.81 -7.21 -5.74
CA LEU A 4 5.85 -5.83 -6.23
C LEU A 4 6.54 -4.90 -5.23
N ASP A 5 6.33 -5.14 -3.93
CA ASP A 5 7.02 -4.40 -2.89
C ASP A 5 8.49 -4.78 -2.77
N LEU A 6 8.87 -6.02 -3.01
CA LEU A 6 10.29 -6.40 -3.07
C LEU A 6 11.00 -5.68 -4.22
N LEU A 7 10.32 -5.43 -5.34
CA LEU A 7 10.87 -4.61 -6.43
C LEU A 7 11.03 -3.14 -6.00
N TRP A 8 10.00 -2.56 -5.39
CA TRP A 8 10.02 -1.18 -4.89
C TRP A 8 11.10 -0.99 -3.81
N LEU A 9 11.05 -1.81 -2.76
CA LEU A 9 11.97 -1.79 -1.62
C LEU A 9 13.38 -2.27 -1.94
N GLY A 10 13.55 -3.05 -3.01
CA GLY A 10 14.87 -3.50 -3.45
C GLY A 10 15.61 -2.50 -4.33
N VAL A 11 14.88 -1.72 -5.14
CA VAL A 11 15.48 -0.93 -6.23
C VAL A 11 15.24 0.57 -6.08
N VAL A 12 14.01 0.98 -5.76
CA VAL A 12 13.59 2.39 -5.86
C VAL A 12 13.56 3.08 -4.50
N ALA A 13 13.00 2.43 -3.49
CA ALA A 13 12.83 3.01 -2.16
C ALA A 13 14.17 3.25 -1.44
N PRO A 14 15.16 2.34 -1.42
CA PRO A 14 16.38 2.55 -0.63
C PRO A 14 17.20 3.80 -0.96
N PRO A 15 17.50 4.13 -2.24
CA PRO A 15 18.24 5.36 -2.54
C PRO A 15 17.41 6.61 -2.26
N LEU A 16 16.09 6.56 -2.50
CA LEU A 16 15.20 7.69 -2.27
C LEU A 16 15.01 7.98 -0.78
N TYR A 17 14.69 6.96 0.02
CA TYR A 17 14.53 7.08 1.47
C TYR A 17 15.83 7.47 2.17
N LYS A 18 16.98 6.92 1.74
CA LYS A 18 18.27 7.36 2.29
C LYS A 18 18.56 8.83 2.01
N ARG A 19 18.15 9.35 0.84
CA ARG A 19 18.35 10.75 0.47
C ARG A 19 17.42 11.68 1.24
N GLU A 20 16.15 11.33 1.33
CA GLU A 20 15.12 12.21 1.91
C GLU A 20 15.07 12.11 3.43
N VAL A 21 15.17 10.91 4.01
CA VAL A 21 14.92 10.64 5.43
C VAL A 21 15.98 9.76 6.08
N GLY A 22 17.19 9.71 5.51
CA GLY A 22 18.27 8.82 5.95
C GLY A 22 18.65 8.94 7.42
N ALA A 23 18.53 10.15 8.01
CA ALA A 23 18.79 10.37 9.43
C ALA A 23 17.74 9.71 10.36
N LEU A 24 16.53 9.45 9.87
CA LEU A 24 15.45 8.78 10.60
C LEU A 24 15.45 7.25 10.41
N MET A 25 16.22 6.75 9.45
CA MET A 25 16.25 5.32 9.13
C MET A 25 16.98 4.53 10.21
N ARG A 26 16.35 3.45 10.66
CA ARG A 26 17.00 2.47 11.55
C ARG A 26 18.07 1.69 10.77
N ALA A 27 19.21 1.43 11.41
CA ALA A 27 20.31 0.63 10.84
C ALA A 27 19.90 -0.81 10.48
N GLN A 28 18.98 -1.40 11.24
CA GLN A 28 18.39 -2.70 10.94
C GLN A 28 16.85 -2.61 10.93
N PRO A 29 16.17 -3.00 9.85
CA PRO A 29 14.71 -3.02 9.80
C PRO A 29 14.10 -3.90 10.91
N ASN A 30 12.98 -3.47 11.47
CA ASN A 30 12.21 -4.33 12.38
C ASN A 30 11.36 -5.30 11.57
N MET A 31 11.84 -6.52 11.40
CA MET A 31 11.19 -7.55 10.61
C MET A 31 9.84 -8.00 11.18
N ALA A 32 9.66 -7.98 12.49
CA ALA A 32 8.40 -8.34 13.12
C ALA A 32 7.30 -7.33 12.81
N ALA A 33 7.61 -6.04 12.89
CA ALA A 33 6.69 -4.96 12.52
C ALA A 33 6.32 -5.02 11.03
N ALA A 34 7.31 -5.29 10.15
CA ALA A 34 7.06 -5.44 8.72
C ALA A 34 6.14 -6.64 8.41
N ALA A 35 6.41 -7.80 9.01
CA ALA A 35 5.57 -8.99 8.84
C ALA A 35 4.14 -8.76 9.33
N LEU A 36 3.99 -8.10 10.49
CA LEU A 36 2.68 -7.79 11.06
C LEU A 36 1.91 -6.79 10.18
N PHE A 37 2.57 -5.76 9.66
CA PHE A 37 1.98 -4.83 8.69
C PHE A 37 1.41 -5.59 7.49
N TYR A 38 2.21 -6.44 6.84
CA TYR A 38 1.76 -7.19 5.67
C TYR A 38 0.57 -8.10 5.97
N ALA A 39 0.61 -8.80 7.11
CA ALA A 39 -0.48 -9.68 7.52
C ALA A 39 -1.79 -8.88 7.70
N ILE A 40 -1.74 -7.79 8.46
CA ILE A 40 -2.91 -6.93 8.73
C ILE A 40 -3.41 -6.28 7.44
N TYR A 41 -2.50 -5.75 6.63
CA TYR A 41 -2.86 -5.04 5.40
C TYR A 41 -3.53 -5.96 4.38
N LEU A 42 -3.02 -7.18 4.19
CA LEU A 42 -3.63 -8.17 3.30
C LEU A 42 -5.01 -8.60 3.79
N VAL A 43 -5.20 -8.77 5.10
CA VAL A 43 -6.53 -9.01 5.69
C VAL A 43 -7.47 -7.84 5.40
N GLY A 44 -6.99 -6.61 5.57
CA GLY A 44 -7.75 -5.39 5.28
C GLY A 44 -8.17 -5.31 3.80
N VAL A 45 -7.25 -5.53 2.86
CA VAL A 45 -7.58 -5.60 1.43
C VAL A 45 -8.62 -6.67 1.16
N ASN A 46 -8.46 -7.87 1.72
CA ASN A 46 -9.43 -8.94 1.50
C ASN A 46 -10.82 -8.59 2.04
N VAL A 47 -10.94 -8.11 3.28
CA VAL A 47 -12.23 -7.84 3.93
C VAL A 47 -12.89 -6.58 3.39
N PHE A 48 -12.16 -5.46 3.34
CA PHE A 48 -12.72 -4.16 3.01
C PHE A 48 -12.77 -3.87 1.51
N VAL A 49 -11.93 -4.54 0.71
CA VAL A 49 -11.96 -4.39 -0.76
C VAL A 49 -12.68 -5.57 -1.40
N LEU A 50 -12.13 -6.78 -1.30
CA LEU A 50 -12.60 -7.90 -2.12
C LEU A 50 -13.95 -8.46 -1.66
N GLN A 51 -14.14 -8.69 -0.37
CA GLN A 51 -15.39 -9.25 0.17
C GLN A 51 -16.53 -8.23 0.24
N SER A 52 -16.22 -6.92 0.18
CA SER A 52 -17.21 -5.84 0.20
C SER A 52 -17.77 -5.49 -1.19
N LEU A 53 -17.26 -6.14 -2.24
CA LEU A 53 -17.74 -5.92 -3.60
C LEU A 53 -19.17 -6.46 -3.78
N PRO A 54 -20.06 -5.70 -4.42
CA PRO A 54 -21.42 -6.16 -4.69
C PRO A 54 -21.44 -7.31 -5.71
N ALA A 55 -22.54 -8.07 -5.72
CA ALA A 55 -22.77 -9.06 -6.76
C ALA A 55 -22.76 -8.39 -8.15
N GLY A 56 -22.09 -9.03 -9.12
CA GLY A 56 -21.88 -8.46 -10.46
C GLY A 56 -20.77 -7.43 -10.57
N ALA A 57 -20.01 -7.17 -9.50
CA ALA A 57 -18.82 -6.32 -9.57
C ALA A 57 -17.82 -6.83 -10.62
N THR A 58 -17.10 -5.88 -11.20
CA THR A 58 -16.08 -6.12 -12.21
C THR A 58 -14.68 -6.07 -11.60
N ARG A 59 -13.69 -6.53 -12.38
CA ARG A 59 -12.27 -6.35 -12.01
C ARG A 59 -11.89 -4.88 -11.87
N ALA A 60 -12.54 -3.98 -12.61
CA ALA A 60 -12.30 -2.54 -12.52
C ALA A 60 -12.80 -1.98 -11.17
N ASP A 61 -13.92 -2.48 -10.65
CA ASP A 61 -14.43 -2.10 -9.33
C ASP A 61 -13.46 -2.53 -8.22
N ALA A 62 -12.91 -3.75 -8.32
CA ALA A 62 -11.88 -4.24 -7.42
C ALA A 62 -10.60 -3.38 -7.48
N ALA A 63 -10.16 -2.99 -8.68
CA ALA A 63 -9.01 -2.12 -8.87
C ALA A 63 -9.24 -0.74 -8.24
N TRP A 64 -10.40 -0.12 -8.50
CA TRP A 64 -10.73 1.21 -7.99
C TRP A 64 -10.84 1.25 -6.47
N ARG A 65 -11.56 0.29 -5.87
CA ARG A 65 -11.66 0.18 -4.41
C ARG A 65 -10.31 -0.15 -3.77
N GLY A 66 -9.49 -0.97 -4.44
CA GLY A 66 -8.12 -1.24 -4.04
C GLY A 66 -7.27 0.04 -4.03
N ALA A 67 -7.31 0.83 -5.10
CA ALA A 67 -6.64 2.13 -5.17
C ALA A 67 -7.06 3.05 -4.03
N ALA A 68 -8.36 3.20 -3.80
CA ALA A 68 -8.87 4.07 -2.74
C ALA A 68 -8.41 3.61 -1.35
N PHE A 69 -8.52 2.31 -1.05
CA PHE A 69 -8.06 1.75 0.22
C PHE A 69 -6.55 1.96 0.42
N GLY A 70 -5.75 1.68 -0.60
CA GLY A 70 -4.29 1.86 -0.54
C GLY A 70 -3.88 3.32 -0.40
N PHE A 71 -4.53 4.23 -1.14
CA PHE A 71 -4.31 5.66 -1.02
C PHE A 71 -4.55 6.14 0.41
N VAL A 72 -5.68 5.77 1.03
CA VAL A 72 -6.03 6.18 2.41
C VAL A 72 -5.03 5.61 3.41
N ALA A 73 -4.66 4.33 3.28
CA ALA A 73 -3.74 3.70 4.21
C ALA A 73 -2.34 4.35 4.16
N TYR A 74 -1.80 4.57 2.96
CA TYR A 74 -0.51 5.22 2.79
C TYR A 74 -0.57 6.69 3.22
N ALA A 75 -1.60 7.44 2.81
CA ALA A 75 -1.81 8.82 3.24
C ALA A 75 -1.85 8.95 4.77
N THR A 76 -2.43 7.98 5.48
CA THR A 76 -2.47 7.98 6.93
C THR A 76 -1.07 7.99 7.53
N PHE A 77 -0.16 7.18 7.01
CA PHE A 77 1.24 7.18 7.47
C PHE A 77 2.00 8.40 6.95
N ASP A 78 2.00 8.62 5.62
CA ASP A 78 2.83 9.60 4.94
C ASP A 78 2.50 11.05 5.32
N LEU A 79 1.21 11.40 5.41
CA LEU A 79 0.81 12.75 5.84
C LEU A 79 1.04 12.97 7.33
N THR A 80 0.88 11.94 8.15
CA THR A 80 1.22 12.03 9.58
C THR A 80 2.72 12.23 9.75
N ALA A 81 3.54 11.45 9.03
CA ALA A 81 4.99 11.58 9.02
C ALA A 81 5.42 12.98 8.56
N LEU A 82 4.82 13.50 7.49
CA LEU A 82 5.06 14.87 7.01
C LEU A 82 4.71 15.93 8.06
N ALA A 83 3.67 15.70 8.87
CA ALA A 83 3.24 16.64 9.90
C ALA A 83 4.12 16.62 11.16
N VAL A 84 4.75 15.48 11.51
CA VAL A 84 5.39 15.28 12.82
C VAL A 84 6.89 15.00 12.78
N LEU A 85 7.46 14.59 11.65
CA LEU A 85 8.87 14.20 11.52
C LEU A 85 9.68 15.28 10.81
N ASN A 86 10.80 15.68 11.42
CA ASN A 86 11.77 16.56 10.77
C ASN A 86 12.48 15.84 9.61
N GLY A 87 12.51 16.48 8.44
CA GLY A 87 13.18 15.94 7.24
C GLY A 87 12.30 15.06 6.36
N TRP A 88 11.06 14.75 6.75
CA TRP A 88 10.11 14.09 5.84
C TRP A 88 9.63 15.07 4.77
N THR A 89 9.68 14.69 3.49
CA THR A 89 9.43 15.63 2.39
C THR A 89 8.06 15.44 1.73
N PRO A 90 7.44 16.50 1.20
CA PRO A 90 6.21 16.38 0.42
C PRO A 90 6.38 15.50 -0.82
N PHE A 91 7.59 15.44 -1.37
CA PHE A 91 7.91 14.60 -2.52
C PHE A 91 7.78 13.12 -2.19
N ILE A 92 8.43 12.63 -1.11
CA ILE A 92 8.32 11.22 -0.72
C ILE A 92 6.87 10.84 -0.37
N THR A 93 6.18 11.73 0.34
CA THR A 93 4.75 11.61 0.67
C THR A 93 3.90 11.37 -0.58
N ALA A 94 4.04 12.21 -1.61
CA ALA A 94 3.25 12.09 -2.83
C ALA A 94 3.57 10.80 -3.61
N VAL A 95 4.86 10.43 -3.66
CA VAL A 95 5.32 9.21 -4.34
C VAL A 95 4.78 7.96 -3.65
N ASP A 96 4.86 7.88 -2.33
CA ASP A 96 4.43 6.70 -1.58
C ASP A 96 2.90 6.55 -1.57
N MET A 97 2.16 7.64 -1.47
CA MET A 97 0.69 7.61 -1.63
C MET A 97 0.28 7.12 -3.02
N ALA A 98 0.95 7.60 -4.08
CA ALA A 98 0.70 7.15 -5.44
C ALA A 98 1.05 5.66 -5.62
N TRP A 99 2.18 5.22 -5.06
CA TRP A 99 2.59 3.82 -5.08
C TRP A 99 1.59 2.92 -4.33
N GLY A 100 1.19 3.30 -3.12
CA GLY A 100 0.22 2.57 -2.30
C GLY A 100 -1.11 2.38 -3.01
N ALA A 101 -1.60 3.42 -3.69
CA ALA A 101 -2.80 3.35 -4.52
C ALA A 101 -2.61 2.38 -5.71
N ALA A 102 -1.55 2.56 -6.50
CA ALA A 102 -1.28 1.75 -7.68
C ALA A 102 -1.08 0.26 -7.34
N LEU A 103 -0.25 -0.02 -6.34
CA LEU A 103 0.02 -1.36 -5.83
C LEU A 103 -1.27 -2.06 -5.40
N THR A 104 -2.07 -1.39 -4.57
CA THR A 104 -3.27 -2.00 -4.00
C THR A 104 -4.34 -2.21 -5.07
N ALA A 105 -4.43 -1.32 -6.05
CA ALA A 105 -5.27 -1.51 -7.23
C ALA A 105 -4.86 -2.76 -8.03
N ILE A 106 -3.58 -2.89 -8.37
CA ILE A 106 -3.05 -4.03 -9.13
C ILE A 106 -3.30 -5.33 -8.38
N VAL A 107 -3.01 -5.35 -7.08
CA VAL A 107 -3.19 -6.56 -6.23
C VAL A 107 -4.66 -6.93 -6.12
N SER A 108 -5.55 -5.97 -5.91
CA SER A 108 -6.99 -6.22 -5.80
C SER A 108 -7.58 -6.71 -7.13
N ALA A 109 -7.15 -6.11 -8.25
CA ALA A 109 -7.54 -6.53 -9.58
C ALA A 109 -7.06 -7.96 -9.90
N ALA A 110 -5.83 -8.29 -9.51
CA ALA A 110 -5.25 -9.62 -9.72
C ALA A 110 -5.89 -10.69 -8.82
N ALA A 111 -6.25 -10.34 -7.59
CA ALA A 111 -6.90 -11.25 -6.64
C ALA A 111 -8.39 -11.46 -6.94
N PHE A 112 -9.00 -10.60 -7.77
CA PHE A 112 -10.41 -10.69 -8.13
C PHE A 112 -10.71 -11.94 -8.97
N SER A 113 -11.52 -12.86 -8.44
CA SER A 113 -11.80 -14.18 -9.02
C SER A 113 -13.09 -14.25 -9.88
N GLY A 114 -13.74 -13.13 -10.17
CA GLY A 114 -14.91 -13.06 -11.06
C GLY A 114 -16.22 -12.71 -10.35
N PRO A 115 -17.32 -12.50 -11.09
CA PRO A 115 -18.58 -12.08 -10.51
C PRO A 115 -19.11 -13.18 -9.59
N VAL A 116 -19.25 -12.86 -8.31
CA VAL A 116 -19.95 -13.71 -7.33
C VAL A 116 -21.36 -13.92 -7.87
N ARG A 117 -21.67 -15.14 -8.34
CA ARG A 117 -23.03 -15.49 -8.74
C ARG A 117 -23.96 -15.27 -7.55
N PRO A 118 -25.14 -14.66 -7.75
CA PRO A 118 -26.13 -14.59 -6.68
C PRO A 118 -26.44 -16.01 -6.20
N ARG A 119 -26.44 -16.20 -4.88
CA ARG A 119 -27.06 -17.36 -4.23
C ARG A 119 -28.57 -17.24 -4.31
#